data_AF-A0A485AH45-F1
#
_entry.id   AF-A0A485AH45-F1
#
_cell.length_a   1.000
_cell.length_b   1.000
_cell.length_c   1.000
_cell.angle_alpha   90.00
_cell.angle_beta   90.00
_cell.angle_gamma   90.00
#
_symmetry.space_group_name_H-M   'P 1'
#
loop_
_entity.id
_entity.type
_entity.pdbx_description
1 polymer ?
#
loop_
_entity_poly.entity_id
_entity_poly.type
_entity_poly.pdbx_seq_one_letter_code
_entity_poly.pdbx_strand_id
1 'polypeptide(L)' 'MKVNIDLNDMHFADAWRGFNGSEWKEEINVREFIQHNYTPYEGDESFLAAATPATTALWEKVMAGIRIENATHAPG' A
#
# COMPACT_ATOMS: atom_id res chain seq x y z
N MET A 1 -22.07 14.55 6.20
CA MET A 1 -22.41 14.22 4.80
C MET A 1 -22.18 12.73 4.65
N LYS A 2 -23.25 11.91 4.62
CA LYS A 2 -23.13 10.49 4.30
C LYS A 2 -23.21 10.37 2.79
N VAL A 3 -22.09 10.08 2.14
CA VAL A 3 -22.09 9.79 0.70
C VAL A 3 -22.75 8.42 0.56
N ASN A 4 -23.92 8.38 -0.08
CA ASN A 4 -24.56 7.12 -0.42
C ASN A 4 -23.82 6.56 -1.64
N ILE A 5 -22.85 5.69 -1.39
CA ILE A 5 -22.16 4.94 -2.44
C ILE A 5 -23.00 3.68 -2.66
N ASP A 6 -23.52 3.51 -3.89
CA ASP A 6 -24.14 2.26 -4.28
C ASP A 6 -23.05 1.20 -4.45
N LEU A 7 -22.98 0.27 -3.49
CA LEU A 7 -21.93 -0.76 -3.38
C LEU A 7 -22.40 -2.12 -3.91
N ASN A 8 -23.57 -2.18 -4.56
CA ASN A 8 -24.09 -3.40 -5.20
C ASN A 8 -23.39 -3.75 -6.52
N ASP A 9 -22.26 -3.12 -6.82
CA ASP A 9 -21.49 -3.48 -7.99
C ASP A 9 -20.66 -4.75 -7.71
N MET A 10 -21.01 -5.86 -8.37
CA MET A 10 -20.25 -7.13 -8.32
C MET A 10 -18.77 -6.96 -8.70
N HIS A 11 -18.37 -5.80 -9.21
CA HIS A 11 -17.01 -5.41 -9.58
C HIS A 11 -15.96 -5.59 -8.48
N PHE A 12 -16.32 -5.50 -7.19
CA PHE A 12 -15.33 -5.61 -6.10
C PHE A 12 -15.20 -7.02 -5.52
N ALA A 13 -16.09 -7.95 -5.87
CA ALA A 13 -16.13 -9.29 -5.27
C ALA A 13 -14.80 -10.04 -5.44
N ASP A 14 -14.16 -9.90 -6.60
CA ASP A 14 -12.86 -10.53 -6.87
C ASP A 14 -11.71 -9.91 -6.07
N ALA A 15 -11.72 -8.59 -5.91
CA ALA A 15 -10.71 -7.86 -5.14
C ALA A 15 -10.87 -8.09 -3.63
N TRP A 16 -12.10 -8.32 -3.17
CA TRP A 16 -12.42 -8.50 -1.74
C TRP A 16 -12.47 -9.96 -1.29
N ARG A 17 -12.23 -10.90 -2.21
CA ARG A 17 -12.27 -12.33 -1.93
C ARG A 17 -11.27 -12.69 -0.84
N GLY A 18 -11.77 -13.29 0.24
CA GLY A 18 -10.98 -13.74 1.39
C GLY A 18 -10.82 -12.71 2.51
N PHE A 19 -11.29 -11.47 2.32
CA PHE A 19 -11.34 -10.49 3.42
C PHE A 19 -12.62 -10.62 4.27
N ASN A 20 -12.41 -10.64 5.58
CA ASN A 20 -13.41 -10.64 6.64
C ASN A 20 -14.02 -9.25 6.85
N GLY A 21 -15.14 -9.20 7.58
CA GLY A 21 -15.90 -7.97 7.84
C GLY A 21 -16.94 -7.67 6.75
N SER A 22 -17.91 -6.84 7.12
CA SER A 22 -19.06 -6.48 6.26
C SER A 22 -19.31 -4.98 6.22
N GLU A 23 -19.09 -4.25 7.31
CA GLU A 23 -19.40 -2.81 7.37
C GLU A 23 -18.55 -2.00 6.39
N TRP A 24 -17.26 -2.31 6.26
CA TRP A 24 -16.37 -1.66 5.29
C TRP A 24 -16.71 -1.93 3.82
N LYS A 25 -17.54 -2.95 3.54
CA LYS A 25 -18.05 -3.26 2.20
C LYS A 25 -19.30 -2.45 1.86
N GLU A 26 -19.93 -1.85 2.87
CA GLU A 26 -21.18 -1.08 2.77
C GLU A 26 -20.98 0.43 3.06
N GLU A 27 -19.84 0.82 3.65
CA GLU A 27 -19.44 2.21 3.83
C GLU A 27 -17.91 2.38 3.84
N ILE A 28 -17.43 3.62 3.68
CA ILE A 28 -16.00 3.93 3.78
C ILE A 28 -15.58 3.81 5.25
N ASN A 29 -15.10 2.63 5.64
CA ASN A 29 -14.65 2.32 6.98
C ASN A 29 -13.35 1.50 6.97
N VAL A 30 -12.24 2.18 6.63
CA VAL A 30 -10.90 1.57 6.54
C VAL A 30 -10.44 0.99 7.89
N ARG A 31 -10.91 1.55 9.02
CA ARG A 31 -10.55 1.07 10.36
C ARG A 31 -11.08 -0.34 10.60
N GLU A 32 -12.36 -0.59 10.30
CA GLU A 32 -12.98 -1.91 10.45
C GLU A 32 -12.24 -2.91 9.55
N PHE A 33 -11.99 -2.56 8.28
CA PHE A 33 -11.26 -3.40 7.33
C PHE A 33 -9.92 -3.85 7.89
N ILE A 34 -9.09 -2.91 8.38
CA ILE A 34 -7.77 -3.23 8.94
C ILE A 34 -7.95 -4.17 10.13
N GLN A 35 -8.82 -3.85 11.09
CA GLN A 35 -8.99 -4.64 12.31
C GLN A 35 -9.41 -6.08 12.05
N HIS A 36 -10.22 -6.35 11.01
CA HIS A 36 -10.66 -7.71 10.67
C HIS A 36 -9.70 -8.50 9.78
N ASN A 37 -8.74 -7.84 9.11
CA ASN A 37 -7.96 -8.45 8.04
C ASN A 37 -6.43 -8.41 8.22
N TYR A 38 -5.92 -7.62 9.16
CA TYR A 38 -4.49 -7.66 9.47
C TYR A 38 -4.14 -8.92 10.26
N THR A 39 -2.95 -9.46 10.00
CA THR A 39 -2.34 -10.50 10.85
C THR A 39 -1.23 -9.83 11.65
N PRO A 40 -1.34 -9.72 12.99
CA PRO A 40 -0.23 -9.28 13.83
C PRO A 40 1.00 -10.15 13.55
N TYR A 41 2.15 -9.52 13.35
CA TYR A 41 3.42 -10.20 13.20
C TYR A 41 4.31 -9.91 14.40
N GLU A 42 4.60 -10.95 15.20
CA GLU A 42 5.42 -10.88 16.41
C GLU A 42 6.76 -11.65 16.25
N GLY A 43 7.09 -12.03 15.00
CA GLY A 43 8.37 -12.68 14.66
C GLY A 43 9.51 -11.67 14.45
N ASP A 44 10.55 -12.10 13.74
CA ASP A 44 11.77 -11.32 13.49
C ASP A 44 11.99 -11.02 11.99
N GLU A 45 13.10 -10.40 11.65
CA GLU A 45 13.46 -10.00 10.29
C GLU A 45 13.89 -11.15 9.36
N SER A 46 13.90 -12.41 9.82
CA SER A 46 14.45 -13.54 9.05
C SER A 46 13.72 -13.82 7.73
N PHE A 47 12.47 -13.40 7.58
CA PHE A 47 11.69 -13.55 6.34
C PHE A 47 12.00 -12.48 5.28
N LEU A 48 12.74 -11.42 5.62
CA LEU A 48 12.98 -10.31 4.72
C LEU A 48 13.74 -10.75 3.46
N ALA A 49 13.22 -10.36 2.30
CA ALA A 49 13.88 -10.57 1.01
C ALA A 49 14.70 -9.34 0.60
N ALA A 50 15.77 -9.57 -0.17
CA ALA A 50 16.55 -8.49 -0.76
C ALA A 50 15.79 -7.77 -1.88
N ALA A 51 16.25 -6.56 -2.23
CA ALA A 51 15.69 -5.79 -3.33
C ALA A 51 15.83 -6.52 -4.68
N THR A 52 14.85 -6.32 -5.57
CA THR A 52 14.91 -6.89 -6.92
C THR A 52 15.88 -6.10 -7.80
N PRO A 53 16.45 -6.70 -8.87
CA PRO A 53 17.28 -5.96 -9.83
C PRO A 53 16.57 -4.75 -10.46
N ALA A 54 15.26 -4.87 -10.72
CA ALA A 54 14.46 -3.76 -11.23
C ALA A 54 14.36 -2.61 -10.21
N THR A 55 14.18 -2.93 -8.93
CA THR A 55 14.19 -1.95 -7.83
C THR A 55 15.54 -1.25 -7.74
N THR A 56 16.65 -1.98 -7.77
CA THR A 56 18.01 -1.38 -7.72
C THR A 56 18.25 -0.47 -8.91
N ALA A 57 17.91 -0.90 -10.12
CA ALA A 57 18.10 -0.09 -11.33
C ALA A 57 17.25 1.20 -11.33
N LEU A 58 16.02 1.14 -10.81
CA LEU A 58 15.19 2.34 -10.64
C LEU A 58 15.79 3.28 -9.59
N TRP A 59 16.24 2.72 -8.46
CA TRP A 59 16.86 3.51 -7.40
C TRP A 59 18.14 4.22 -7.86
N GLU A 60 18.99 3.55 -8.64
CA GLU A 60 20.20 4.16 -9.22
C GLU A 60 19.90 5.39 -10.09
N LYS A 61 18.81 5.33 -10.88
CA LYS A 61 18.37 6.47 -11.70
C LYS A 61 17.93 7.64 -10.83
N VAL A 62 17.15 7.39 -9.78
CA VAL A 62 16.73 8.44 -8.83
C VAL A 62 17.93 9.04 -8.11
N MET A 63 18.86 8.19 -7.65
CA MET A 63 20.06 8.62 -6.94
C MET A 63 20.99 9.49 -7.80
N ALA A 64 20.97 9.36 -9.13
CA ALA A 64 21.71 10.26 -10.00
C ALA A 64 21.22 11.72 -9.87
N GLY A 65 19.91 11.95 -9.81
CA GLY A 65 19.33 13.28 -9.59
C GLY A 65 19.63 13.82 -8.19
N ILE A 66 19.43 12.99 -7.16
CA ILE A 66 19.72 13.36 -5.77
C ILE A 66 21.19 13.77 -5.57
N ARG A 67 22.14 13.10 -6.24
CA ARG A 67 23.56 13.49 -6.19
C ARG A 67 23.80 14.88 -6.76
N ILE A 68 23.08 15.26 -7.81
CA ILE A 68 23.16 16.60 -8.40
C ILE A 68 22.59 17.61 -7.42
N GLU A 69 21.38 17.40 -6.90
CA GLU A 69 20.73 18.29 -5.93
C GLU A 69 21.60 18.51 -4.69
N ASN A 70 22.16 17.44 -4.12
CA ASN A 70 23.04 17.52 -2.96
C ASN A 70 24.35 18.27 -3.25
N ALA A 71 24.89 18.15 -4.47
CA ALA A 71 26.11 18.85 -4.87
C ALA A 71 25.87 20.34 -5.14
N THR A 72 24.72 20.69 -5.70
CA THR A 72 24.40 22.06 -6.14
C THR A 72 23.67 22.87 -5.08
N HIS A 73 23.07 22.23 -4.07
CA HIS A 73 22.14 22.84 -3.11
C HIS A 73 21.00 23.61 -3.79
N ALA A 74 20.71 23.30 -5.05
CA ALA A 74 19.62 23.89 -5.81
C ALA A 74 18.43 22.92 -5.81
N PRO A 75 17.19 23.41 -5.63
CA PRO A 75 16.02 22.55 -5.78
C PRO A 75 15.90 22.06 -7.23
N GLY A 76 15.58 20.77 -7.38
CA GLY A 76 15.31 20.13 -8.67
C GLY A 76 14.02 20.60 -9.35
#